data_AF-A0A359E3N3-F1
#
_entry.id   AF-A0A359E3N3-F1
#
_cell.length_a   1.000
_cell.length_b   1.000
_cell.length_c   1.000
_cell.angle_alpha   90.00
_cell.angle_beta   90.00
_cell.angle_gamma   90.00
#
_symmetry.space_group_name_H-M   'P 1'
#
loop_
_entity.id
_entity.type
_entity.pdbx_description
1 polymer ?
#
loop_
_entity_poly.entity_id
_entity_poly.type
_entity_poly.pdbx_seq_one_letter_code
_entity_poly.pdbx_strand_id
1 'polypeptide(L)'
;MNTFLKPFLLLPLFLTLFLVSANCQPDEEYQKLEKESVRYLALGDSYTIGTAINPQNSYPYQLADTLRMMGISVDTTQIIATNGWTTTDLKGGIQETAPSSDFDLVSLLIGVNNQYQGKEIELYKTEFRELLEQAIGFAGGNAGNVFV
;
A
#
# COMPACT_ATOMS: atom_id res chain seq x y z
N MET A 1 41.90 -86.72 10.94
CA MET A 1 43.30 -86.29 11.20
C MET A 1 43.39 -84.78 11.02
N ASN A 2 43.81 -84.09 12.09
CA ASN A 2 44.23 -82.69 12.25
C ASN A 2 43.21 -81.57 11.92
N THR A 3 42.48 -80.97 12.88
CA THR A 3 42.84 -79.83 13.80
C THR A 3 43.65 -78.69 13.18
N PHE A 4 43.12 -77.45 13.16
CA PHE A 4 43.66 -76.28 13.90
C PHE A 4 42.86 -74.96 13.67
N LEU A 5 42.56 -74.31 14.79
CA LEU A 5 42.47 -72.86 15.09
C LEU A 5 41.62 -71.86 14.26
N LYS A 6 40.73 -71.16 14.99
CA LYS A 6 40.25 -69.79 14.69
C LYS A 6 41.39 -68.75 14.86
N PRO A 7 41.23 -67.55 14.28
CA PRO A 7 41.19 -66.40 15.17
C PRO A 7 40.02 -65.46 14.87
N PHE A 8 39.38 -65.05 15.97
CA PHE A 8 38.45 -63.93 16.10
C PHE A 8 39.26 -62.64 15.85
N LEU A 9 38.80 -61.77 14.94
CA LEU A 9 39.40 -60.44 14.73
C LEU A 9 38.45 -59.36 15.27
N LEU A 10 39.04 -58.40 15.98
CA LEU A 10 38.40 -57.32 16.72
C LEU A 10 37.79 -56.21 15.82
N LEU A 11 36.73 -55.60 16.37
CA LEU A 11 36.12 -54.25 16.21
C LEU A 11 36.86 -53.16 15.38
N PRO A 12 36.15 -52.17 14.77
CA PRO A 12 35.45 -51.14 15.56
C PRO A 12 34.03 -50.77 15.10
N LEU A 13 33.21 -50.49 16.13
CA LEU A 13 32.04 -49.64 16.16
C LEU A 13 32.37 -48.28 15.51
N PHE A 14 31.96 -48.05 14.26
CA PHE A 14 31.97 -46.72 13.64
C PHE A 14 30.54 -46.19 13.55
N LEU A 15 30.29 -45.25 14.45
CA LEU A 15 29.24 -44.25 14.46
C LEU A 15 29.05 -43.63 13.06
N THR A 16 27.94 -43.90 12.40
CA THR A 16 27.40 -43.04 11.34
C THR A 16 25.94 -42.71 11.65
N LEU A 17 25.76 -41.99 12.76
CA LEU A 17 24.66 -41.06 12.94
C LEU A 17 24.99 -39.81 12.10
N PHE A 18 24.54 -39.73 10.84
CA PHE A 18 24.25 -38.46 10.16
C PHE A 18 23.53 -38.74 8.84
N LEU A 19 22.63 -37.82 8.45
CA LEU A 19 21.73 -37.81 7.29
C LEU A 19 20.28 -38.27 7.57
N VAL A 20 19.66 -37.63 8.56
CA VAL A 20 18.27 -37.16 8.39
C VAL A 20 18.34 -36.05 7.35
N SER A 21 18.15 -36.37 6.07
CA SER A 21 17.75 -35.36 5.10
C SER A 21 16.33 -34.97 5.45
N ALA A 22 16.20 -33.85 6.16
CA ALA A 22 14.95 -33.13 6.21
C ALA A 22 14.56 -32.83 4.77
N ASN A 23 13.64 -33.62 4.22
CA ASN A 23 12.83 -33.22 3.08
C ASN A 23 11.88 -32.12 3.60
N CYS A 24 12.46 -30.95 3.86
CA CYS A 24 11.74 -29.70 3.94
C CYS A 24 11.58 -29.28 2.48
N GLN A 25 10.57 -29.84 1.80
CA GLN A 25 10.05 -29.16 0.62
C GLN A 25 9.36 -27.91 1.17
N PRO A 26 9.82 -26.70 0.82
CA PRO A 26 8.99 -25.54 1.02
C PRO A 26 7.75 -25.76 0.14
N ASP A 27 6.57 -25.66 0.74
CA ASP A 27 5.33 -25.59 -0.02
C ASP A 27 5.46 -24.41 -1.01
N GLU A 28 5.53 -24.70 -2.31
CA GLU A 28 5.55 -23.69 -3.37
C GLU A 28 4.14 -23.09 -3.53
N GLU A 29 3.71 -22.33 -2.53
CA GLU A 29 2.54 -21.46 -2.64
C GLU A 29 2.78 -20.11 -1.97
N TYR A 30 3.84 -19.38 -2.32
CA TYR A 30 3.91 -17.94 -1.99
C TYR A 30 4.74 -17.15 -3.03
N GLN A 31 4.23 -17.08 -4.26
CA GLN A 31 4.49 -15.89 -5.09
C GLN A 31 3.44 -14.83 -4.70
N LYS A 32 3.58 -14.28 -3.50
CA LYS A 32 2.96 -13.00 -3.19
C LYS A 32 3.73 -12.01 -4.06
N LEU A 33 3.11 -11.56 -5.15
CA LEU A 33 3.62 -10.50 -5.99
C LEU A 33 4.00 -9.34 -5.05
N GLU A 34 5.29 -9.17 -4.75
CA GLU A 34 5.72 -8.04 -3.95
C GLU A 34 5.43 -6.83 -4.82
N LYS A 35 4.36 -6.10 -4.50
CA LYS A 35 4.14 -4.80 -5.14
C LYS A 35 5.31 -3.93 -4.69
N GLU A 36 6.29 -3.79 -5.57
CA GLU A 36 7.60 -3.21 -5.25
C GLU A 36 7.53 -1.72 -4.88
N SER A 37 6.38 -1.07 -5.10
CA SER A 37 6.21 0.35 -4.80
C SER A 37 4.75 0.75 -4.58
N VAL A 38 4.54 1.65 -3.62
CA VAL A 38 3.24 2.24 -3.27
C VAL A 38 2.84 3.30 -4.30
N ARG A 39 1.63 3.18 -4.82
CA ARG A 39 0.95 4.22 -5.60
C ARG A 39 -0.01 4.99 -4.71
N TYR A 40 0.24 6.29 -4.54
CA TYR A 40 -0.57 7.16 -3.68
C TYR A 40 -1.36 8.19 -4.48
N LEU A 41 -2.68 8.29 -4.22
CA LEU A 41 -3.58 9.31 -4.73
C LEU A 41 -4.08 10.22 -3.60
N ALA A 42 -3.89 11.53 -3.73
CA ALA A 42 -4.42 12.52 -2.80
C ALA A 42 -5.52 13.35 -3.45
N LEU A 43 -6.74 13.25 -2.92
CA LEU A 43 -7.94 13.96 -3.38
C LEU A 43 -8.29 15.09 -2.40
N GLY A 44 -8.51 16.30 -2.89
CA GLY A 44 -8.92 17.38 -1.98
C GLY A 44 -8.93 18.78 -2.57
N ASP A 45 -8.57 19.76 -1.74
CA ASP A 45 -8.59 21.19 -2.06
C ASP A 45 -7.22 21.88 -1.82
N SER A 46 -7.24 23.16 -1.41
CA SER A 46 -6.07 23.98 -1.12
C SER A 46 -5.10 23.35 -0.12
N TYR A 47 -5.60 22.63 0.88
CA TYR A 47 -4.79 21.97 1.91
C TYR A 47 -4.06 20.75 1.34
N THR A 48 -4.63 20.13 0.31
CA THR A 48 -4.04 18.96 -0.37
C THR A 48 -3.02 19.37 -1.43
N ILE A 49 -3.33 20.37 -2.26
CA ILE A 49 -2.38 20.86 -3.27
C ILE A 49 -1.23 21.68 -2.65
N GLY A 50 -1.41 22.22 -1.44
CA GLY A 50 -0.42 23.08 -0.79
C GLY A 50 -0.43 24.49 -1.39
N THR A 51 -1.57 25.16 -1.32
CA THR A 51 -1.70 26.54 -1.86
C THR A 51 -0.71 27.50 -1.17
N ALA A 52 -0.02 28.31 -1.97
CA ALA A 52 0.96 29.31 -1.53
C ALA A 52 2.23 28.76 -0.86
N ILE A 53 2.50 27.45 -0.98
CA ILE A 53 3.76 26.84 -0.56
C ILE A 53 4.43 26.12 -1.73
N ASN A 54 5.69 25.71 -1.55
CA ASN A 54 6.32 24.79 -2.48
C ASN A 54 5.51 23.48 -2.49
N PRO A 55 5.13 22.93 -3.66
CA PRO A 55 4.42 21.65 -3.73
C PRO A 55 5.08 20.53 -2.92
N GLN A 56 6.41 20.46 -2.86
CA GLN A 56 7.13 19.45 -2.07
C GLN A 56 6.87 19.56 -0.55
N ASN A 57 6.41 20.71 -0.09
CA ASN A 57 6.03 20.94 1.30
C ASN A 57 4.55 20.64 1.57
N SER A 58 3.75 20.24 0.58
CA SER A 58 2.37 19.81 0.83
C SER A 58 2.37 18.44 1.52
N TYR A 59 1.32 18.16 2.31
CA TYR A 59 1.27 16.93 3.09
C TYR A 59 1.37 15.66 2.24
N PRO A 60 0.83 15.57 1.00
CA PRO A 60 0.98 14.35 0.20
C PRO A 60 2.43 14.03 -0.13
N TYR A 61 3.23 15.04 -0.49
CA TYR A 61 4.65 14.84 -0.77
C TYR A 61 5.44 14.57 0.52
N GLN A 62 5.15 15.26 1.62
CA GLN A 62 5.79 14.96 2.92
C GLN A 62 5.48 13.53 3.40
N LEU A 63 4.26 13.03 3.17
CA LEU A 63 3.90 11.65 3.47
C LEU A 63 4.69 10.68 2.59
N ALA A 64 4.76 10.91 1.28
CA ALA A 64 5.53 10.08 0.36
C ALA A 64 7.02 10.02 0.75
N ASP A 65 7.61 11.17 1.13
CA ASP A 65 9.00 11.23 1.58
C ASP A 65 9.20 10.51 2.92
N THR A 66 8.25 10.63 3.84
CA THR A 66 8.29 9.90 5.11
C THR A 66 8.24 8.39 4.89
N LEU A 67 7.37 7.91 4.00
CA LEU A 67 7.29 6.50 3.63
C LEU A 67 8.62 6.00 3.02
N ARG A 68 9.22 6.78 2.12
CA ARG A 68 10.54 6.46 1.55
C ARG A 68 11.62 6.38 2.61
N MET A 69 11.64 7.30 3.58
CA MET A 69 12.57 7.26 4.71
C MET A 69 12.37 6.02 5.61
N MET A 70 11.15 5.48 5.67
CA MET A 70 10.83 4.24 6.38
C MET A 70 11.15 2.97 5.58
N GLY A 71 11.74 3.10 4.39
CA GLY A 71 12.07 1.97 3.52
C GLY A 71 10.90 1.48 2.65
N ILE A 72 9.80 2.22 2.59
CA ILE A 72 8.65 1.92 1.73
C ILE A 72 8.83 2.71 0.43
N SER A 73 9.02 2.01 -0.68
CA SER A 73 9.11 2.66 -1.99
C SER A 73 7.76 3.31 -2.35
N VAL A 74 7.81 4.53 -2.89
CA VAL A 74 6.64 5.27 -3.40
C VAL A 74 6.99 5.76 -4.80
N ASP A 75 6.40 5.17 -5.84
CA ASP A 75 6.69 5.49 -7.24
C ASP A 75 5.80 6.61 -7.78
N THR A 76 4.60 6.73 -7.22
CA THR A 76 3.55 7.62 -7.71
C THR A 76 2.94 8.37 -6.55
N THR A 77 2.89 9.69 -6.68
CA THR A 77 2.11 10.57 -5.81
C THR A 77 1.29 11.47 -6.70
N GLN A 78 0.06 11.05 -6.98
CA GLN A 78 -0.86 11.81 -7.81
C GLN A 78 -1.74 12.69 -6.92
N ILE A 79 -1.90 13.95 -7.30
CA ILE A 79 -2.73 14.91 -6.57
C ILE A 79 -3.83 15.40 -7.50
N ILE A 80 -5.08 15.26 -7.06
CA ILE A 80 -6.26 15.84 -7.71
C ILE A 80 -6.88 16.80 -6.70
N ALA A 81 -6.39 18.04 -6.74
CA ALA A 81 -6.81 19.08 -5.81
C ALA A 81 -6.50 20.46 -6.38
N THR A 82 -7.40 21.42 -6.13
CA THR A 82 -7.19 22.83 -6.47
C THR A 82 -7.69 23.73 -5.35
N ASN A 83 -7.08 24.91 -5.22
CA ASN A 83 -7.52 25.91 -4.28
C ASN A 83 -9.00 26.29 -4.49
N GLY A 84 -9.76 26.32 -3.40
CA GLY A 84 -11.18 26.74 -3.42
C GLY A 84 -12.18 25.66 -3.83
N TRP A 85 -11.73 24.44 -4.16
CA TRP A 85 -12.64 23.35 -4.56
C TRP A 85 -13.57 22.90 -3.44
N THR A 86 -14.85 22.76 -3.79
CA THR A 86 -15.91 22.08 -3.04
C THR A 86 -15.95 20.59 -3.43
N THR A 87 -16.83 19.82 -2.78
CA THR A 87 -17.13 18.43 -3.19
C THR A 87 -17.55 18.32 -4.65
N THR A 88 -18.35 19.27 -5.15
CA THR A 88 -18.81 19.28 -6.55
C THR A 88 -17.64 19.46 -7.51
N ASP A 89 -16.73 20.38 -7.19
CA ASP A 89 -15.56 20.66 -8.03
C ASP A 89 -14.61 19.47 -8.06
N LEU A 90 -14.37 18.82 -6.90
CA LEU A 90 -13.52 17.64 -6.83
C LEU A 90 -14.10 16.48 -7.66
N LYS A 91 -15.43 16.26 -7.63
CA LYS A 91 -16.07 15.26 -8.51
C LYS A 91 -15.80 15.55 -9.98
N GLY A 92 -15.93 16.81 -10.40
CA GLY A 92 -15.58 17.25 -11.76
C GLY A 92 -14.11 17.01 -12.08
N GLY A 93 -13.20 17.41 -11.20
CA GLY A 93 -11.75 17.21 -11.39
C GLY A 93 -11.33 15.74 -11.48
N ILE A 94 -11.98 14.85 -10.71
CA ILE A 94 -11.76 13.40 -10.81
C ILE A 94 -12.25 12.88 -12.15
N GLN A 95 -13.45 13.30 -12.60
CA GLN A 95 -14.00 12.89 -13.89
C GLN A 95 -13.12 13.33 -15.07
N GLU A 96 -12.60 14.55 -15.03
CA GLU A 96 -11.71 15.09 -16.05
C GLU A 96 -10.34 14.41 -16.05
N THR A 97 -9.79 14.12 -14.87
CA THR A 97 -8.48 13.48 -14.73
C THR A 97 -8.52 12.00 -15.10
N ALA A 98 -9.65 11.33 -14.82
CA ALA A 98 -9.85 9.89 -15.02
C ALA A 98 -8.67 9.03 -14.49
N PRO A 99 -8.33 9.12 -13.18
CA PRO A 99 -7.21 8.38 -12.63
C PRO A 99 -7.42 6.86 -12.70
N SER A 100 -6.31 6.10 -12.67
CA SER A 100 -6.38 4.64 -12.58
C SER A 100 -7.00 4.18 -11.25
N SER A 101 -7.38 2.90 -11.16
CA SER A 101 -7.99 2.32 -9.97
C SER A 101 -7.07 1.31 -9.26
N ASP A 102 -5.77 1.55 -9.30
CA ASP A 102 -4.71 0.64 -8.84
C ASP A 102 -3.83 1.26 -7.74
N PHE A 103 -4.38 2.24 -7.02
CA PHE A 103 -3.69 2.90 -5.92
C PHE A 103 -3.69 2.04 -4.65
N ASP A 104 -2.58 2.08 -3.91
CA ASP A 104 -2.41 1.39 -2.62
C ASP A 104 -2.83 2.25 -1.45
N LEU A 105 -2.84 3.57 -1.67
CA LEU A 105 -3.12 4.58 -0.67
C LEU A 105 -3.95 5.68 -1.31
N VAL A 106 -5.06 6.05 -0.67
CA VAL A 106 -5.90 7.17 -1.12
C VAL A 106 -6.23 8.07 0.08
N SER A 107 -5.99 9.37 -0.02
CA SER A 107 -6.52 10.34 0.94
C SER A 107 -7.65 11.16 0.31
N LEU A 108 -8.69 11.46 1.10
CA LEU A 108 -9.82 12.30 0.72
C LEU A 108 -10.03 13.39 1.76
N LEU A 109 -9.51 14.59 1.50
CA LEU A 109 -9.62 15.76 2.38
C LEU A 109 -10.33 16.90 1.65
N ILE A 110 -11.64 17.00 1.85
CA ILE A 110 -12.50 17.97 1.13
C ILE A 110 -13.69 18.41 2.01
N GLY A 111 -14.17 19.63 1.78
CA GLY A 111 -15.45 20.11 2.33
C GLY A 111 -15.41 21.48 2.97
N VAL A 112 -14.23 21.99 3.36
CA VAL A 112 -14.14 23.29 4.03
C VAL A 112 -14.65 24.44 3.14
N ASN A 113 -14.42 24.35 1.82
CA ASN A 113 -14.95 25.32 0.87
C ASN A 113 -16.47 25.22 0.69
N ASN A 114 -17.08 24.04 0.88
CA ASN A 114 -18.55 23.96 0.92
C ASN A 114 -19.09 24.85 2.03
N GLN A 115 -18.48 24.80 3.22
CA GLN A 115 -18.84 25.65 4.35
C GLN A 115 -18.54 27.14 4.07
N TYR A 116 -17.32 27.48 3.65
CA TYR A 116 -16.92 28.88 3.40
C TYR A 116 -17.78 29.57 2.34
N GLN A 117 -18.23 28.82 1.32
CA GLN A 117 -19.08 29.33 0.26
C GLN A 117 -20.58 29.27 0.59
N GLY A 118 -20.96 28.83 1.80
CA GLY A 118 -22.36 28.75 2.22
C GLY A 118 -23.18 27.72 1.45
N LYS A 119 -22.56 26.61 1.01
CA LYS A 119 -23.28 25.50 0.38
C LYS A 119 -24.14 24.76 1.41
N GLU A 120 -25.24 24.17 0.93
CA GLU A 120 -26.13 23.35 1.76
C GLU A 120 -25.39 22.16 2.38
N ILE A 121 -25.62 21.90 3.67
CA ILE A 121 -24.97 20.79 4.37
C ILE A 121 -25.38 19.43 3.79
N GLU A 122 -26.60 19.31 3.27
CA GLU A 122 -27.08 18.07 2.64
C GLU A 122 -26.40 17.80 1.29
N LEU A 123 -25.99 18.84 0.56
CA LEU A 123 -25.16 18.70 -0.64
C LEU A 123 -23.80 18.09 -0.27
N TYR A 124 -23.13 18.67 0.74
CA TYR A 124 -21.86 18.14 1.22
C TYR A 124 -21.98 16.67 1.66
N LYS A 125 -22.98 16.33 2.48
CA LYS A 125 -23.17 14.95 2.96
C LYS A 125 -23.35 13.95 1.82
N THR A 126 -24.15 14.32 0.82
CA THR A 126 -24.42 13.46 -0.34
C THR A 126 -23.16 13.26 -1.14
N GLU A 127 -22.51 14.35 -1.55
CA GLU A 127 -21.35 14.27 -2.44
C GLU A 127 -20.11 13.75 -1.76
N PHE A 128 -19.93 13.99 -0.45
CA PHE A 128 -18.83 13.41 0.31
C PHE A 128 -18.94 11.88 0.37
N ARG A 129 -20.15 11.33 0.51
CA ARG A 129 -20.37 9.87 0.46
C ARG A 129 -19.99 9.31 -0.92
N GLU A 130 -20.42 9.97 -1.99
CA GLU A 130 -20.08 9.58 -3.37
C GLU A 130 -18.56 9.65 -3.62
N LEU A 131 -17.90 10.68 -3.10
CA LEU A 131 -16.44 10.84 -3.19
C LEU A 131 -15.71 9.77 -2.37
N LEU A 132 -16.21 9.40 -1.20
CA LEU A 132 -15.64 8.33 -0.39
C LEU A 132 -15.76 6.98 -1.08
N GLU A 133 -16.91 6.69 -1.69
CA GLU A 133 -17.11 5.48 -2.50
C GLU A 133 -16.15 5.43 -3.69
N GLN A 134 -15.93 6.56 -4.37
CA GLN A 134 -14.93 6.67 -5.44
C GLN A 134 -13.51 6.46 -4.91
N ALA A 135 -13.14 7.06 -3.79
CA ALA A 135 -11.83 6.90 -3.16
C ALA A 135 -11.55 5.42 -2.82
N ILE A 136 -12.55 4.71 -2.29
CA ILE A 136 -12.47 3.26 -2.04
C ILE A 136 -12.29 2.50 -3.36
N GLY A 137 -13.01 2.88 -4.42
CA GLY A 137 -12.84 2.32 -5.76
C GLY A 137 -11.42 2.49 -6.31
N PHE A 138 -10.83 3.68 -6.15
CA PHE A 138 -9.44 3.93 -6.56
C PHE A 138 -8.42 3.13 -5.77
N ALA A 139 -8.75 2.80 -4.51
CA ALA A 139 -7.95 1.96 -3.62
C ALA A 139 -8.17 0.44 -3.83
N GLY A 140 -8.63 0.02 -5.01
CA GLY A 140 -8.91 -1.38 -5.32
C GLY A 140 -10.07 -1.99 -4.52
N GLY A 141 -10.99 -1.15 -4.02
CA GLY A 141 -12.12 -1.59 -3.19
C GLY A 141 -11.78 -1.80 -1.71
N ASN A 142 -10.55 -1.50 -1.28
CA ASN A 142 -10.13 -1.69 0.11
C ASN A 142 -10.27 -0.39 0.91
N ALA A 143 -11.30 -0.30 1.76
CA ALA A 143 -11.49 0.86 2.63
C ALA A 143 -10.35 1.08 3.65
N GLY A 144 -9.59 0.04 4.00
CA GLY A 144 -8.41 0.17 4.89
C GLY A 144 -7.26 0.95 4.26
N ASN A 145 -7.31 1.19 2.96
CA ASN A 145 -6.33 1.98 2.21
C ASN A 145 -6.78 3.44 1.99
N VAL A 146 -7.94 3.83 2.56
CA VAL A 146 -8.50 5.19 2.42
C VAL A 146 -8.44 5.95 3.73
N PHE A 147 -7.99 7.22 3.66
CA PHE A 147 -7.84 8.12 4.80
C PHE A 147 -8.67 9.38 4.60
N VAL A 148 -9.45 9.78 5.60
CA VAL A 148 -10.29 11.00 5.63
C VAL A 148 -10.01 11.84 6.86
#